data_AF-A0A8T9SRG6-F1
#
_entry.id   AF-A0A8T9SRG6-F1
#
_cell.length_a   1.000
_cell.length_b   1.000
_cell.length_c   1.000
_cell.angle_alpha   90.00
_cell.angle_beta   90.00
_cell.angle_gamma   90.00
#
_symmetry.space_group_name_H-M   'P 1'
#
loop_
_entity.id
_entity.type
_entity.pdbx_description
1 polymer ?
#
loop_
_entity_poly.entity_id
_entity_poly.type
_entity_poly.pdbx_seq_one_letter_code
_entity_poly.pdbx_strand_id
1 'polypeptide(L)'
;MKTTPLLAALLLASASLMVQAQTTPPARKAVQPKPRVMPKGATMKEGFTVKEGQVMRTQSGATNPLREDVTLPSGAKVAANGTLTTTDGRTVTLQEGDMVSPTGRLTTAASMAAQDSLMRVAMDKTKGKKSKRN
;
A
#
# COMPACT_ATOMS: atom_id res chain seq x y z
N MET A 1 -32.25 78.25 -7.76
CA MET A 1 -30.92 78.50 -8.34
C MET A 1 -29.97 78.89 -7.22
N LYS A 2 -29.14 77.96 -6.73
CA LYS A 2 -28.02 78.25 -5.82
C LYS A 2 -26.85 77.33 -6.14
N THR A 3 -25.69 77.95 -6.16
CA THR A 3 -24.36 77.61 -6.68
C THR A 3 -23.64 76.47 -5.94
N THR A 4 -22.95 75.61 -6.70
CA THR A 4 -21.77 74.79 -6.34
C THR A 4 -20.50 75.67 -6.17
N PRO A 5 -19.25 75.23 -5.81
CA PRO A 5 -18.69 73.86 -5.61
C PRO A 5 -17.62 73.70 -4.47
N LEU A 6 -17.01 72.49 -4.41
CA LEU A 6 -15.56 72.20 -4.19
C LEU A 6 -14.91 72.18 -2.78
N LEU A 7 -13.94 71.25 -2.64
CA LEU A 7 -12.98 70.94 -1.55
C LEU A 7 -13.51 70.04 -0.40
N ALA A 8 -13.20 68.74 -0.28
CA ALA A 8 -11.89 68.06 -0.22
C ALA A 8 -10.91 68.77 0.74
N ALA A 9 -10.42 68.22 1.85
CA ALA A 9 -10.13 66.84 2.19
C ALA A 9 -10.24 66.62 3.71
N LEU A 10 -10.77 65.45 4.06
CA LEU A 10 -11.05 64.97 5.40
C LEU A 10 -9.75 64.57 6.11
N LEU A 11 -9.45 65.24 7.23
CA LEU A 11 -8.29 65.00 8.09
C LEU A 11 -8.82 64.45 9.43
N LEU A 12 -8.89 63.12 9.59
CA LEU A 12 -9.08 62.50 10.90
C LEU A 12 -8.30 61.18 11.01
N ALA A 13 -7.35 61.20 11.95
CA ALA A 13 -6.56 60.06 12.38
C ALA A 13 -7.43 59.07 13.19
N SER A 14 -7.22 57.77 12.98
CA SER A 14 -7.54 56.76 13.99
C SER A 14 -6.65 55.53 13.80
N ALA A 15 -5.84 55.27 14.83
CA ALA A 15 -5.01 54.10 14.99
C ALA A 15 -5.82 52.81 15.04
N SER A 16 -5.28 51.72 14.49
CA SER A 16 -5.55 50.34 14.92
C SER A 16 -4.44 49.43 14.41
N LEU A 17 -3.57 49.02 15.33
CA LEU A 17 -2.68 47.88 15.17
C LEU A 17 -3.54 46.64 14.91
N MET A 18 -3.38 46.00 13.75
CA MET A 18 -3.84 44.63 13.54
C MET A 18 -2.67 43.81 13.00
N VAL A 19 -1.88 43.32 13.95
CA VAL A 19 -0.95 42.20 13.77
C VAL A 19 -1.81 40.98 13.48
N GLN A 20 -1.95 40.60 12.22
CA GLN A 20 -2.48 39.28 11.86
C GLN A 20 -1.30 38.32 11.77
N ALA A 21 -1.00 37.68 12.90
CA ALA A 21 -0.17 36.48 12.92
C ALA A 21 -0.92 35.40 12.12
N GLN A 22 -0.57 35.27 10.84
CA GLN A 22 -1.03 34.16 10.02
C GLN A 22 -0.38 32.88 10.57
N THR A 23 -1.07 32.21 11.47
CA THR A 23 -0.72 30.83 11.84
C THR A 23 -1.13 29.93 10.70
N THR A 24 -0.33 29.93 9.64
CA THR A 24 -0.32 28.84 8.67
C THR A 24 -0.03 27.57 9.47
N PRO A 25 -0.96 26.59 9.52
CA PRO A 25 -0.68 25.34 10.21
C PRO A 25 0.61 24.77 9.62
N PRO A 26 1.56 24.30 10.45
CA PRO A 26 2.83 23.79 9.95
C PRO A 26 2.50 22.71 8.93
N ALA A 27 2.99 22.91 7.70
CA ALA A 27 2.94 21.92 6.65
C ALA A 27 3.32 20.59 7.29
N ARG A 28 2.36 19.64 7.34
CA ARG A 28 2.65 18.26 7.74
C ARG A 28 3.90 17.89 6.96
N LYS A 29 4.99 17.62 7.69
CA LYS A 29 6.25 17.17 7.09
C LYS A 29 5.88 16.19 6.00
N ALA A 30 6.18 16.54 4.75
CA ALA A 30 6.10 15.58 3.67
C ALA A 30 6.96 14.41 4.13
N VAL A 31 6.31 13.32 4.55
CA VAL A 31 6.97 12.06 4.83
C VAL A 31 7.54 11.69 3.48
N GLN A 32 8.82 12.01 3.29
CA GLN A 32 9.55 11.63 2.09
C GLN A 32 9.31 10.12 1.95
N PRO A 33 8.69 9.64 0.86
CA PRO A 33 8.55 8.21 0.67
C PRO A 33 9.97 7.68 0.66
N LYS A 34 10.34 6.97 1.72
CA LYS A 34 11.64 6.32 1.85
C LYS A 34 11.84 5.54 0.55
N PRO A 35 12.84 5.86 -0.30
CA PRO A 35 13.02 5.13 -1.54
C PRO A 35 13.25 3.68 -1.17
N ARG A 36 12.23 2.85 -1.38
CA ARG A 36 12.29 1.42 -1.08
C ARG A 36 13.24 0.86 -2.13
N VAL A 37 14.48 0.63 -1.72
CA VAL A 37 15.50 0.02 -2.57
C VAL A 37 14.96 -1.35 -2.96
N MET A 38 14.43 -1.45 -4.17
CA MET A 38 14.00 -2.72 -4.73
C MET A 38 15.27 -3.47 -5.13
N PRO A 39 15.58 -4.62 -4.50
CA PRO A 39 16.67 -5.44 -5.00
C PRO A 39 16.30 -5.92 -6.41
N LYS A 40 17.09 -5.44 -7.37
CA LYS A 40 17.07 -5.80 -8.79
C LYS A 40 17.39 -7.29 -8.88
N GLY A 41 16.37 -8.14 -8.85
CA GLY A 41 16.52 -9.60 -8.83
C GLY A 41 15.45 -10.35 -8.05
N ALA A 42 14.61 -9.66 -7.25
CA ALA A 42 13.41 -10.29 -6.73
C ALA A 42 12.39 -10.37 -7.87
N THR A 43 12.23 -11.54 -8.47
CA THR A 43 10.99 -11.93 -9.13
C THR A 43 9.88 -11.94 -8.08
N MET A 44 9.52 -10.77 -7.55
CA MET A 44 8.34 -10.64 -6.72
C MET A 44 7.19 -11.01 -7.62
N LYS A 45 6.66 -12.22 -7.39
CA LYS A 45 5.46 -12.70 -8.05
C LYS A 45 4.43 -11.59 -7.87
N GLU A 46 3.91 -11.09 -8.99
CA GLU A 46 2.81 -10.15 -8.94
C GLU A 46 1.70 -10.76 -8.10
N GLY A 47 1.01 -9.94 -7.33
CA GLY A 47 -0.03 -10.43 -6.43
C GLY A 47 -0.31 -9.50 -5.27
N PHE A 48 -1.17 -9.99 -4.39
CA PHE A 48 -1.55 -9.33 -3.16
C PHE A 48 -0.94 -10.10 -2.00
N THR A 49 -0.40 -9.41 -1.01
CA THR A 49 0.18 -10.03 0.19
C THR A 49 -0.25 -9.25 1.39
N VAL A 50 -0.65 -9.93 2.47
CA VAL A 50 -0.94 -9.25 3.73
C VAL A 50 0.38 -9.05 4.48
N LYS A 51 0.68 -7.78 4.80
CA LYS A 51 1.81 -7.38 5.63
C LYS A 51 1.37 -6.38 6.67
N GLU A 52 1.76 -6.61 7.93
CA GLU A 52 1.37 -5.78 9.08
C GLU A 52 -0.15 -5.59 9.17
N GLY A 53 -0.93 -6.61 8.78
CA GLY A 53 -2.40 -6.53 8.74
C GLY A 53 -2.97 -5.67 7.60
N GLN A 54 -2.14 -5.17 6.69
CA GLN A 54 -2.55 -4.43 5.50
C GLN A 54 -2.32 -5.24 4.23
N VAL A 55 -3.28 -5.19 3.30
CA VAL A 55 -3.12 -5.81 1.99
C VAL A 55 -2.19 -4.94 1.13
N MET A 56 -1.07 -5.51 0.70
CA MET A 56 -0.11 -4.87 -0.19
C MET A 56 -0.24 -5.48 -1.59
N ARG A 57 -0.54 -4.67 -2.59
CA ARG A 57 -0.51 -5.05 -4.00
C ARG A 57 0.90 -4.85 -4.54
N THR A 58 1.51 -5.91 -5.05
CA THR A 58 2.78 -5.86 -5.76
C THR A 58 2.53 -6.10 -7.25
N GLN A 59 2.79 -5.09 -8.07
CA GLN A 59 2.64 -5.15 -9.52
C GLN A 59 3.85 -4.52 -10.18
N SER A 60 4.44 -5.18 -11.17
CA SER A 60 5.63 -4.68 -11.88
C SER A 60 6.77 -4.25 -10.93
N GLY A 61 6.90 -4.98 -9.81
CA GLY A 61 7.86 -4.71 -8.73
C GLY A 61 7.48 -3.57 -7.78
N ALA A 62 6.52 -2.71 -8.13
CA ALA A 62 6.03 -1.69 -7.20
C ALA A 62 5.05 -2.32 -6.19
N THR A 63 5.34 -2.15 -4.90
CA THR A 63 4.46 -2.60 -3.81
C THR A 63 3.75 -1.40 -3.20
N ASN A 64 2.43 -1.35 -3.37
CA ASN A 64 1.56 -0.29 -2.84
C ASN A 64 0.49 -0.88 -1.91
N PRO A 65 0.09 -0.17 -0.84
CA PRO A 65 -1.04 -0.60 -0.02
C PRO A 65 -2.34 -0.53 -0.84
N LEU A 66 -3.17 -1.55 -0.67
CA LEU A 66 -4.48 -1.63 -1.28
C LEU A 66 -5.47 -0.80 -0.45
N ARG A 67 -6.06 0.24 -1.05
CA ARG A 67 -7.04 1.12 -0.39
C ARG A 67 -8.47 0.88 -0.85
N GLU A 68 -8.62 0.24 -1.99
CA GLU A 68 -9.89 0.01 -2.66
C GLU A 68 -9.99 -1.47 -3.00
N ASP A 69 -11.22 -1.96 -3.06
CA ASP A 69 -11.50 -3.34 -3.40
C ASP A 69 -11.20 -3.55 -4.89
N VAL A 70 -10.41 -4.58 -5.19
CA VAL A 70 -10.00 -4.89 -6.55
C VAL A 70 -10.56 -6.22 -6.97
N THR A 71 -11.24 -6.22 -8.12
CA THR A 71 -11.64 -7.45 -8.80
C THR A 71 -10.48 -7.92 -9.65
N LEU A 72 -10.03 -9.15 -9.41
CA LEU A 72 -8.98 -9.81 -10.18
C LEU A 72 -9.53 -10.25 -11.54
N PRO A 73 -8.66 -10.42 -12.55
CA PRO A 73 -9.06 -10.96 -13.85
C PRO A 73 -9.62 -12.39 -13.75
N SER A 74 -9.32 -13.12 -12.68
CA SER A 74 -9.91 -14.42 -12.39
C SER A 74 -11.37 -14.35 -11.92
N GLY A 75 -11.90 -13.16 -11.61
CA GLY A 75 -13.24 -12.97 -11.04
C GLY A 75 -13.28 -12.98 -9.51
N ALA A 76 -12.17 -13.29 -8.83
CA ALA A 76 -12.06 -13.13 -7.38
C ALA A 76 -11.98 -11.65 -6.99
N LYS A 77 -12.52 -11.24 -5.84
CA LYS A 77 -12.43 -9.88 -5.31
C LYS A 77 -11.55 -9.85 -4.07
N VAL A 78 -10.54 -8.98 -4.05
CA VAL A 78 -9.71 -8.74 -2.89
C VAL A 78 -10.10 -7.38 -2.31
N ALA A 79 -10.60 -7.39 -1.09
CA ALA A 79 -10.97 -6.18 -0.38
C ALA A 79 -9.77 -5.61 0.39
N ALA A 80 -9.76 -4.29 0.59
CA ALA A 80 -8.69 -3.58 1.31
C ALA A 80 -8.56 -4.03 2.78
N ASN A 81 -9.64 -4.56 3.35
CA ASN A 81 -9.68 -5.12 4.70
C ASN A 81 -9.03 -6.52 4.83
N GLY A 82 -8.50 -7.10 3.74
CA GLY A 82 -7.93 -8.44 3.75
C GLY A 82 -8.94 -9.56 3.50
N THR A 83 -10.16 -9.26 3.06
CA THR A 83 -11.12 -10.30 2.67
C THR A 83 -10.99 -10.66 1.19
N LEU A 84 -10.80 -11.94 0.90
CA LEU A 84 -10.83 -12.50 -0.45
C LEU A 84 -12.19 -13.16 -0.69
N THR A 85 -12.93 -12.66 -1.68
CA THR A 85 -14.13 -13.34 -2.21
C THR A 85 -13.72 -14.11 -3.46
N THR A 86 -13.76 -15.44 -3.42
CA THR A 86 -13.47 -16.30 -4.57
C THR A 86 -14.63 -16.28 -5.57
N THR A 87 -14.39 -16.71 -6.81
CA THR A 87 -15.42 -16.88 -7.86
C THR A 87 -16.61 -17.73 -7.42
N ASP A 88 -16.38 -18.69 -6.52
CA ASP A 88 -17.41 -19.59 -6.00
C ASP A 88 -18.31 -18.93 -4.94
N GLY A 89 -18.12 -17.63 -4.67
CA GLY A 89 -18.85 -16.88 -3.64
C GLY A 89 -18.34 -17.10 -2.22
N ARG A 90 -17.31 -17.91 -2.03
CA ARG A 90 -16.67 -18.12 -0.72
C ARG A 90 -15.84 -16.91 -0.32
N THR A 91 -15.99 -16.47 0.92
CA THR A 91 -15.19 -15.39 1.52
C THR A 91 -14.16 -15.96 2.48
N VAL A 92 -12.90 -15.58 2.31
CA VAL A 92 -11.78 -15.99 3.15
C VAL A 92 -11.06 -14.75 3.65
N THR A 93 -10.85 -14.65 4.96
CA THR A 93 -10.02 -13.60 5.54
C THR A 93 -8.56 -13.99 5.43
N LEU A 94 -7.78 -13.14 4.78
CA LEU A 94 -6.34 -13.31 4.61
C LEU A 94 -5.63 -12.97 5.93
N GLN A 95 -4.67 -13.81 6.31
CA GLN A 95 -3.82 -13.59 7.47
C GLN A 95 -2.44 -13.09 7.05
N GLU A 96 -1.66 -12.64 8.04
CA GLU A 96 -0.30 -12.16 7.83
C GLU A 96 0.56 -13.21 7.10
N GLY A 97 1.21 -12.77 6.01
CA GLY A 97 2.03 -13.65 5.18
C GLY A 97 1.24 -14.45 4.13
N ASP A 98 -0.09 -14.38 4.10
CA ASP A 98 -0.87 -14.95 3.01
C ASP A 98 -0.67 -14.15 1.72
N MET A 99 -0.64 -14.87 0.61
CA MET A 99 -0.43 -14.32 -0.72
C MET A 99 -1.54 -14.76 -1.67
N VAL A 100 -2.12 -13.81 -2.40
CA VAL A 100 -3.08 -14.05 -3.46
C VAL A 100 -2.43 -13.74 -4.80
N SER A 101 -2.40 -14.73 -5.68
CA SER A 101 -1.93 -14.54 -7.05
C SER A 101 -2.96 -13.75 -7.88
N PRO A 102 -2.55 -13.06 -8.96
CA PRO A 102 -3.47 -12.37 -9.89
C PRO A 102 -4.49 -13.31 -10.53
N THR A 103 -4.20 -14.61 -10.55
CA THR A 103 -5.09 -15.69 -10.98
C THR A 103 -6.12 -16.10 -9.92
N GLY A 104 -6.15 -15.47 -8.75
CA GLY A 104 -7.06 -15.80 -7.65
C GLY A 104 -6.63 -16.98 -6.78
N ARG A 105 -5.44 -17.56 -7.02
CA ARG A 105 -4.90 -18.61 -6.14
C ARG A 105 -4.44 -18.03 -4.81
N LEU A 106 -5.07 -18.48 -3.73
CA LEU A 106 -4.61 -18.23 -2.37
C LEU A 106 -3.49 -19.21 -2.01
N THR A 107 -2.36 -18.65 -1.58
CA THR A 107 -1.25 -19.37 -0.99
C THR A 107 -1.12 -18.91 0.45
N THR A 108 -1.47 -19.77 1.40
CA THR A 108 -1.37 -19.43 2.81
C THR A 108 0.05 -19.64 3.32
N ALA A 109 0.45 -18.86 4.32
CA ALA A 109 1.78 -19.00 4.93
C ALA A 109 2.06 -20.45 5.43
N ALA A 110 1.04 -21.10 5.99
CA ALA A 110 1.11 -22.50 6.42
C ALA A 110 1.41 -23.46 5.26
N SER A 111 0.78 -23.27 4.10
CA SER A 111 1.02 -24.11 2.91
C SER A 111 2.43 -23.94 2.37
N MET A 112 2.99 -22.72 2.42
CA MET A 112 4.38 -22.45 2.03
C MET A 112 5.36 -23.14 2.98
N ALA A 113 5.15 -23.02 4.29
CA ALA A 113 6.00 -23.65 5.29
C ALA A 113 5.98 -25.19 5.20
N ALA A 114 4.82 -25.77 4.94
CA ALA A 114 4.67 -27.21 4.72
C ALA A 114 5.41 -27.67 3.45
N GLN A 115 5.30 -26.92 2.35
CA GLN A 115 6.00 -27.23 1.10
C GLN A 115 7.53 -27.11 1.26
N ASP A 116 8.01 -26.08 1.96
CA ASP A 116 9.44 -25.88 2.21
C ASP A 116 10.04 -27.04 3.02
N SER A 117 9.31 -27.49 4.04
CA SER A 117 9.70 -28.65 4.87
C SER A 117 9.82 -29.92 4.03
N LEU A 118 8.85 -30.19 3.15
CA LEU A 118 8.88 -31.34 2.25
C LEU A 118 10.03 -31.24 1.23
N MET A 119 10.27 -30.06 0.66
CA MET A 119 11.37 -29.84 -0.26
C MET A 119 12.73 -30.10 0.40
N ARG A 120 12.92 -29.64 1.64
CA ARG A 120 14.19 -29.83 2.36
C ARG A 120 14.49 -31.32 2.59
N VAL A 121 13.49 -32.10 3.00
CA VAL A 121 13.60 -33.56 3.14
C VAL A 121 13.89 -34.24 1.80
N ALA A 122 13.26 -33.80 0.71
CA ALA A 122 13.51 -34.34 -0.63
C ALA A 122 14.94 -34.00 -1.13
N MET A 123 15.43 -32.79 -0.87
CA MET A 123 16.79 -32.37 -1.20
C MET A 123 17.83 -33.17 -0.41
N ASP A 124 17.61 -33.39 0.88
CA ASP A 124 18.51 -34.17 1.73
C ASP A 124 18.58 -35.64 1.26
N LYS A 125 17.43 -36.25 0.93
CA LYS A 125 17.38 -37.60 0.34
C LYS A 125 18.11 -37.68 -1.01
N THR A 126 17.98 -36.67 -1.85
CA THR A 126 18.60 -36.64 -3.18
C THR A 126 20.12 -36.45 -3.10
N LYS A 127 20.61 -35.60 -2.19
CA LYS A 127 22.05 -35.42 -1.93
C LYS A 127 22.70 -36.67 -1.37
N GLY A 128 22.06 -37.34 -0.40
CA GLY A 128 22.56 -38.61 0.16
C GLY A 128 22.64 -39.75 -0.86
N LYS A 129 21.72 -39.80 -1.84
CA LYS A 129 21.70 -40.84 -2.88
C LYS A 129 22.75 -40.62 -3.98
N LYS A 130 23.13 -39.36 -4.27
CA LYS A 130 24.25 -39.04 -5.19
C LYS A 130 25.62 -39.34 -4.58
N SER A 131 25.80 -39.11 -3.28
CA SER A 131 27.09 -39.36 -2.60
C SER A 131 27.44 -40.84 -2.45
N LYS A 132 26.46 -41.75 -2.52
CA LYS A 132 26.67 -43.21 -2.32
C LYS A 132 26.88 -43.99 -3.62
N ARG A 133 26.95 -43.31 -4.77
CA ARG A 133 27.11 -43.92 -6.11
C ARG A 133 28.49 -43.70 -6.74
N ASN A 134 29.45 -43.14 -5.99
CA ASN A 134 30.86 -43.06 -6.38
C ASN A 134 31.69 -44.00 -5.51
#